data_AF-A0A7X5ZFD1-F1
#
_entry.id   AF-A0A7X5ZFD1-F1
#
_cell.length_a   1.000
_cell.length_b   1.000
_cell.length_c   1.000
_cell.angle_alpha   90.00
_cell.angle_beta   90.00
_cell.angle_gamma   90.00
#
_symmetry.space_group_name_H-M   'P 1'
#
loop_
_entity.id
_entity.type
_entity.pdbx_description
1 polymer ?
#
loop_
_entity_poly.entity_id
_entity_poly.type
_entity_poly.pdbx_seq_one_letter_code
_entity_poly.pdbx_strand_id
1 'polypeptide(L)'
;MMPTDDLAAIAHLDWKTVRCQCEMHGCDKDCKSNAAVQVEFHALDHCNTQAADTKINHFGNYTFLLCLKCLSDLTIVVAQHLVRLNMIGRYTCGTCGAPARDTRPDVLREVKQL
;
A
#
# COMPACT_ATOMS: atom_id res chain seq x y z
N MET A 1 -3.57 31.58 -1.69
CA MET A 1 -4.73 31.83 -0.80
C MET A 1 -5.84 30.95 -1.36
N MET A 2 -6.24 29.90 -0.65
CA MET A 2 -7.30 29.00 -1.13
C MET A 2 -8.64 29.76 -1.04
N PRO A 3 -9.48 29.76 -2.09
CA PRO A 3 -10.82 30.35 -2.04
C PRO A 3 -11.60 29.83 -0.83
N THR A 4 -12.31 30.72 -0.14
CA THR A 4 -13.12 30.39 1.04
C THR A 4 -14.21 29.35 0.76
N ASP A 5 -14.67 29.25 -0.48
CA ASP A 5 -15.65 28.27 -0.92
C ASP A 5 -15.09 26.83 -0.96
N ASP A 6 -13.78 26.68 -1.20
CA ASP A 6 -13.12 25.37 -1.22
C ASP A 6 -12.99 24.77 0.20
N LEU A 7 -12.78 25.62 1.21
CA LEU A 7 -12.72 25.16 2.60
C LEU A 7 -14.09 24.68 3.11
N ALA A 8 -15.16 25.36 2.71
CA ALA A 8 -16.52 24.91 3.00
C ALA A 8 -16.83 23.58 2.31
N ALA A 9 -16.42 23.41 1.04
CA ALA A 9 -16.59 22.16 0.31
C ALA A 9 -15.83 20.98 0.96
N ILE A 10 -14.60 21.20 1.41
CA ILE A 10 -13.79 20.20 2.13
C ILE A 10 -14.44 19.84 3.48
N ALA A 11 -14.99 20.81 4.21
CA ALA A 11 -15.67 20.56 5.49
C ALA A 11 -16.93 19.69 5.37
N HIS A 12 -17.56 19.68 4.18
CA HIS A 12 -18.73 18.85 3.89
C HIS A 12 -18.41 17.43 3.38
N LEU A 13 -17.13 17.11 3.14
CA LEU A 13 -16.73 15.74 2.85
C LEU A 13 -17.00 14.87 4.09
N ASP A 14 -17.50 13.66 3.88
CA ASP A 14 -17.68 12.71 4.98
C ASP A 14 -16.33 12.14 5.41
N TRP A 15 -15.71 12.80 6.38
CA TRP A 15 -14.47 12.33 7.01
C TRP A 15 -14.68 11.15 7.97
N LYS A 16 -15.95 10.82 8.31
CA LYS A 16 -16.28 9.73 9.24
C LYS A 16 -16.33 8.39 8.54
N THR A 17 -16.64 8.37 7.23
CA THR A 17 -16.65 7.13 6.44
C THR A 17 -15.63 7.19 5.32
N VAL A 18 -14.52 6.49 5.52
CA VAL A 18 -13.54 6.28 4.45
C VAL A 18 -13.86 4.98 3.73
N ARG A 19 -13.90 5.02 2.41
CA ARG A 19 -14.30 3.90 1.54
C ARG A 19 -13.09 3.07 1.14
N CYS A 20 -13.31 1.78 0.91
CA CYS A 20 -12.29 0.89 0.38
C CYS A 20 -11.77 1.40 -0.98
N GLN A 21 -10.45 1.49 -1.15
CA GLN A 21 -9.77 2.01 -2.33
C GLN A 21 -9.30 0.88 -3.26
N CYS A 22 -10.19 -0.05 -3.60
CA CYS A 22 -9.81 -1.28 -4.29
C CYS A 22 -9.61 -1.17 -5.80
N GLU A 23 -9.77 0.01 -6.40
CA GLU A 23 -9.70 0.19 -7.86
C GLU A 23 -8.40 -0.32 -8.49
N MET A 24 -7.30 -0.36 -7.73
CA MET A 24 -5.98 -0.81 -8.22
C MET A 24 -5.76 -2.33 -8.22
N HIS A 25 -6.48 -3.10 -7.42
CA HIS A 25 -6.28 -4.54 -7.30
C HIS A 25 -7.59 -5.23 -7.63
N GLY A 26 -7.60 -5.95 -8.76
CA GLY A 26 -8.78 -6.49 -9.46
C GLY A 26 -9.63 -7.53 -8.72
N CYS A 27 -9.71 -7.44 -7.40
CA CYS A 27 -10.43 -8.31 -6.50
C CYS A 27 -11.94 -8.02 -6.49
N ASP A 28 -12.33 -6.74 -6.56
CA ASP A 28 -13.73 -6.29 -6.65
C ASP A 28 -13.75 -4.79 -7.02
N LYS A 29 -13.93 -4.45 -8.30
CA LYS A 29 -13.89 -3.04 -8.77
C LYS A 29 -15.03 -2.19 -8.22
N ASP A 30 -16.05 -2.82 -7.65
CA ASP A 30 -17.26 -2.19 -7.14
C ASP A 30 -17.37 -2.31 -5.61
N CYS A 31 -16.25 -2.55 -4.90
CA CYS A 31 -16.27 -2.70 -3.44
C CYS A 31 -16.83 -1.44 -2.78
N LYS A 32 -18.02 -1.59 -2.22
CA LYS A 32 -18.74 -0.56 -1.47
C LYS A 32 -18.64 -0.79 0.04
N SER A 33 -17.56 -1.37 0.54
CA SER A 33 -17.31 -1.48 1.98
C SER A 33 -16.58 -0.25 2.52
N ASN A 34 -16.74 0.03 3.81
CA ASN A 34 -15.88 0.99 4.50
C ASN A 34 -14.49 0.38 4.66
N ALA A 35 -13.47 1.23 4.59
CA ALA A 35 -12.12 0.86 4.94
C ALA A 35 -12.04 0.54 6.43
N ALA A 36 -11.24 -0.47 6.76
CA ALA A 36 -10.97 -0.89 8.13
C ALA A 36 -9.48 -0.83 8.46
N VAL A 37 -8.62 -0.79 7.43
CA VAL A 37 -7.18 -0.74 7.57
C VAL A 37 -6.54 0.23 6.58
N GLN A 38 -5.45 0.86 7.02
CA GLN A 38 -4.44 1.47 6.17
C GLN A 38 -3.37 0.42 5.87
N VAL A 39 -3.02 0.28 4.59
CA VAL A 39 -2.01 -0.66 4.10
C VAL A 39 -0.94 0.12 3.36
N GLU A 40 0.31 -0.12 3.71
CA GLU A 40 1.46 0.49 3.05
C GLU A 40 2.18 -0.54 2.18
N PHE A 41 2.29 -0.23 0.89
CA PHE A 41 3.10 -1.00 -0.05
C PHE A 41 4.55 -0.49 -0.04
N HIS A 42 5.48 -1.42 -0.17
CA HIS A 42 6.85 -1.05 -0.45
C HIS A 42 7.49 -2.05 -1.40
N ALA A 43 8.26 -1.57 -2.37
CA ALA A 43 9.14 -2.44 -3.13
C ALA A 43 10.42 -2.68 -2.32
N LEU A 44 10.35 -3.73 -1.49
CA LEU A 44 11.42 -4.64 -1.08
C LEU A 44 12.32 -4.22 0.09
N ASP A 45 12.69 -5.26 0.85
CA ASP A 45 13.40 -5.25 2.12
C ASP A 45 14.77 -4.54 2.05
N HIS A 46 15.16 -3.87 3.14
CA HIS A 46 16.45 -3.19 3.29
C HIS A 46 16.82 -2.10 2.25
N CYS A 47 15.88 -1.58 1.46
CA CYS A 47 16.11 -0.32 0.76
C CYS A 47 16.38 0.79 1.79
N ASN A 48 17.54 1.45 1.68
CA ASN A 48 18.02 2.53 2.55
C ASN A 48 18.54 2.13 3.95
N THR A 49 19.01 0.89 4.17
CA THR A 49 19.59 0.50 5.49
C THR A 49 21.10 0.68 5.62
N GLN A 50 21.79 1.09 4.55
CA GLN A 50 23.23 1.38 4.57
C GLN A 50 23.52 2.84 4.21
N ALA A 51 23.29 3.74 5.16
CA ALA A 51 24.12 4.90 5.47
C ALA A 51 23.34 5.78 6.45
N ALA A 52 24.03 6.21 7.50
CA ALA A 52 23.56 7.27 8.36
C ALA A 52 23.07 8.46 7.49
N ASP A 53 21.86 8.93 7.77
CA ASP A 53 21.37 10.25 7.40
C ASP A 53 20.88 10.48 5.94
N THR A 54 19.96 9.66 5.43
CA THR A 54 19.16 10.07 4.26
C THR A 54 17.66 9.98 4.52
N LYS A 55 17.06 11.17 4.50
CA LYS A 55 15.62 11.46 4.47
C LYS A 55 14.87 10.42 3.64
N ILE A 56 14.33 9.44 4.37
CA ILE A 56 13.42 8.41 3.91
C ILE A 56 12.32 9.12 3.13
N ASN A 57 11.88 8.55 2.00
CA ASN A 57 10.68 9.03 1.34
C ASN A 57 9.53 9.06 2.39
N HIS A 58 9.20 10.25 2.90
CA HIS A 58 8.12 10.40 3.89
C HIS A 58 6.75 9.95 3.32
N PHE A 59 6.68 9.74 2.00
CA PHE A 59 5.50 9.29 1.25
C PHE A 59 5.73 7.94 0.55
N GLY A 60 6.47 7.01 1.17
CA GLY A 60 6.80 5.69 0.59
C GLY A 60 5.62 4.98 -0.10
N ASN A 61 5.57 5.09 -1.43
CA ASN A 61 5.05 4.19 -2.45
C ASN A 61 3.67 3.52 -2.19
N TYR A 62 2.58 4.26 -2.39
CA TYR A 62 1.17 3.80 -2.36
C TYR A 62 0.67 3.33 -0.99
N THR A 63 -0.20 4.16 -0.42
CA THR A 63 -1.06 3.81 0.72
C THR A 63 -2.45 3.46 0.19
N PHE A 64 -3.00 2.35 0.64
CA PHE A 64 -4.38 1.98 0.36
C PHE A 64 -5.20 1.90 1.65
N LEU A 65 -6.43 2.40 1.58
CA LEU A 65 -7.42 2.23 2.64
C LEU A 65 -8.35 1.09 2.25
N LEU A 66 -8.27 -0.05 2.93
CA LEU A 66 -8.93 -1.29 2.52
C LEU A 66 -9.89 -1.82 3.57
N CYS A 67 -10.95 -2.48 3.11
CA CYS A 67 -11.72 -3.36 3.98
C CYS A 67 -10.94 -4.67 4.21
N LEU A 68 -11.31 -5.43 5.25
CA LEU A 68 -10.61 -6.69 5.60
C LEU A 68 -10.66 -7.73 4.48
N LYS A 69 -11.75 -7.78 3.70
CA LYS A 69 -11.85 -8.68 2.53
C LYS A 69 -10.84 -8.28 1.46
N CYS A 70 -10.79 -7.01 1.06
CA CYS A 70 -9.85 -6.54 0.05
C CYS A 70 -8.39 -6.67 0.49
N LEU A 71 -8.09 -6.49 1.79
CA LEU A 71 -6.77 -6.80 2.35
C LEU A 71 -6.40 -8.29 2.16
N SER A 72 -7.33 -9.19 2.47
CA SER A 72 -7.12 -10.64 2.32
C SER A 72 -6.85 -11.00 0.86
N ASP A 73 -7.71 -10.53 -0.05
CA ASP A 73 -7.58 -10.80 -1.48
C ASP A 73 -6.25 -10.25 -2.03
N LEU A 74 -5.88 -9.03 -1.63
CA LEU A 74 -4.61 -8.41 -2.00
C LEU A 74 -3.41 -9.23 -1.52
N THR A 75 -3.44 -9.72 -0.27
CA THR A 75 -2.38 -10.56 0.29
C THR A 75 -2.19 -11.83 -0.54
N ILE A 76 -3.30 -12.45 -0.98
CA ILE A 76 -3.27 -13.63 -1.85
C ILE A 76 -2.66 -13.31 -3.22
N VAL A 77 -3.11 -12.23 -3.85
CA VAL A 77 -2.61 -11.81 -5.18
C VAL A 77 -1.11 -11.51 -5.13
N VAL A 78 -0.65 -10.77 -4.11
CA VAL A 78 0.78 -10.49 -3.90
C VAL A 78 1.55 -11.80 -3.73
N ALA A 79 1.11 -12.70 -2.84
CA ALA A 79 1.79 -13.98 -2.62
C ALA A 79 1.89 -14.81 -3.92
N GLN A 80 0.83 -14.86 -4.72
CA GLN A 80 0.85 -15.54 -6.02
C GLN A 80 1.87 -14.92 -6.99
N HIS A 81 1.97 -13.60 -7.03
CA HIS A 81 2.98 -12.91 -7.84
C HIS A 81 4.40 -13.24 -7.36
N LEU A 82 4.64 -13.25 -6.05
CA LEU A 82 5.95 -13.57 -5.50
C LEU A 82 6.37 -15.01 -5.82
N VAL A 83 5.45 -15.97 -5.70
CA VAL A 83 5.70 -17.37 -6.09
C VAL A 83 6.08 -17.44 -7.58
N ARG A 84 5.34 -16.77 -8.46
CA ARG A 84 5.63 -16.74 -9.90
C ARG A 84 6.99 -16.15 -10.21
N LEU A 85 7.34 -15.04 -9.55
CA LEU A 85 8.65 -14.41 -9.71
C LEU A 85 9.76 -15.34 -9.23
N ASN A 86 9.63 -15.93 -8.04
CA ASN A 86 10.64 -16.85 -7.50
C ASN A 86 10.92 -18.07 -8.39
N MET A 87 9.96 -18.53 -9.19
CA MET A 87 10.16 -19.63 -10.16
C MET A 87 11.08 -19.24 -11.32
N ILE A 88 11.15 -17.97 -11.70
CA ILE A 88 11.97 -17.47 -12.82
C ILE A 88 13.28 -16.80 -12.36
N GLY A 89 13.46 -16.62 -11.06
CA GLY A 89 14.64 -16.01 -10.44
C GLY A 89 14.26 -15.14 -9.24
N ARG A 90 15.21 -14.84 -8.34
CA ARG A 90 14.92 -13.90 -7.24
C ARG A 90 14.80 -12.49 -7.80
N TYR A 91 13.64 -11.88 -7.59
CA TYR A 91 13.43 -10.48 -7.92
C TYR A 91 14.13 -9.60 -6.87
N THR A 92 14.81 -8.57 -7.35
CA THR A 92 15.56 -7.62 -6.54
C THR A 92 14.91 -6.25 -6.61
N CYS A 93 15.14 -5.43 -5.58
CA CYS A 93 14.65 -4.07 -5.54
C CYS A 93 15.28 -3.30 -6.70
N GLY A 94 14.46 -2.64 -7.53
CA GLY A 94 14.99 -1.82 -8.62
C GLY A 94 15.86 -0.64 -8.15
N THR A 95 15.75 -0.26 -6.88
CA THR A 95 16.51 0.85 -6.27
C THR A 95 17.77 0.37 -5.57
N CYS A 96 17.68 -0.61 -4.65
CA CYS A 96 18.84 -1.04 -3.83
C CYS A 96 19.40 -2.43 -4.18
N GLY A 97 18.77 -3.17 -5.09
CA GLY A 97 19.19 -4.51 -5.47
C GLY A 97 18.92 -5.61 -4.43
N ALA A 98 18.29 -5.31 -3.30
CA ALA A 98 17.98 -6.31 -2.27
C ALA A 98 16.94 -7.33 -2.77
N PRO A 99 17.14 -8.64 -2.56
CA PRO A 99 16.18 -9.67 -2.97
C PRO A 99 14.97 -9.65 -2.03
N ALA A 100 13.77 -9.78 -2.58
CA ALA A 100 12.60 -9.98 -1.73
C ALA A 100 12.11 -11.43 -1.73
N ARG A 101 11.52 -11.82 -0.61
CA ARG A 101 11.30 -13.22 -0.23
C ARG A 101 9.86 -13.45 0.19
N ASP A 102 9.28 -12.52 0.95
CA ASP A 102 8.01 -12.74 1.64
C ASP A 102 6.97 -11.65 1.36
N THR A 103 5.69 -12.00 1.50
CA THR A 103 4.57 -11.03 1.30
C THR A 103 4.59 -9.93 2.36
N ARG A 104 4.95 -10.29 3.60
CA ARG A 104 5.35 -9.36 4.66
C ARG A 104 6.72 -9.79 5.17
N PRO A 105 7.64 -8.86 5.53
CA PRO A 105 7.51 -7.41 5.49
C PRO A 105 7.90 -6.79 4.13
N ASP A 106 8.33 -7.60 3.16
CA ASP A 106 9.03 -7.09 1.97
C ASP A 106 8.12 -6.35 0.99
N VAL A 107 6.82 -6.67 0.97
CA VAL A 107 5.83 -6.08 0.04
C VAL A 107 4.73 -5.31 0.76
N LEU A 108 4.02 -5.96 1.69
CA LEU A 108 3.02 -5.34 2.57
C LEU A 108 3.68 -4.98 3.90
N ARG A 109 4.27 -3.78 3.97
CA ARG A 109 5.16 -3.39 5.08
C ARG A 109 4.41 -3.14 6.37
N GLU A 110 3.29 -2.43 6.29
CA GLU A 110 2.46 -2.10 7.44
C GLU A 110 0.98 -2.26 7.12
N VAL A 111 0.24 -2.78 8.10
CA VAL A 111 -1.22 -2.80 8.10
C VAL A 111 -1.70 -2.30 9.45
N LYS A 112 -2.33 -1.14 9.44
CA LYS A 112 -2.78 -0.42 10.62
C LYS A 112 -4.30 -0.32 10.61
N GLN A 113 -4.96 -0.56 11.74
CA GLN A 113 -6.40 -0.32 11.85
C GLN A 113 -6.72 1.18 11.79
N LEU A 114 -7.83 1.51 11.13
CA LEU A 114 -8.37 2.88 11.05
C LEU A 114 -9.18 3.23 12.30
#